data_AF-A0A7J7HJ43-F1
#
_entry.id   AF-A0A7J7HJ43-F1
#
_cell.length_a   1.000
_cell.length_b   1.000
_cell.length_c   1.000
_cell.angle_alpha   90.00
_cell.angle_beta   90.00
_cell.angle_gamma   90.00
#
_symmetry.space_group_name_H-M   'P 1'
#
loop_
_entity.id
_entity.type
_entity.pdbx_description
1 polymer ?
#
loop_
_entity_poly.entity_id
_entity_poly.type
_entity_poly.pdbx_seq_one_letter_code
_entity_poly.pdbx_strand_id
1 'polypeptide(L)'
;MELEIENQTWQRVAKENEAIVVSLSNTIKQLRENACLANGTEDAESCCDVMIYRGDNETGENRGYEKNQQENEEQSTRKMICKSCNSRNWCVIFLPCRHLCSCKACQAFLDSCPVCGMAKKAK
;
A
#
# COMPACT_ATOMS: atom_id res chain seq x y z
N MET A 1 -8.21 32.54 39.88
CA MET A 1 -8.17 31.10 40.17
C MET A 1 -8.63 30.28 38.96
N GLU A 2 -9.75 30.62 38.32
CA GLU A 2 -10.25 29.90 37.13
C GLU A 2 -9.29 29.93 35.92
N LEU A 3 -8.69 31.09 35.63
CA LEU A 3 -7.71 31.25 34.54
C LEU A 3 -6.47 30.35 34.71
N GLU A 4 -6.04 30.11 35.95
CA GLU A 4 -4.90 29.25 36.26
C GLU A 4 -5.22 27.77 35.98
N ILE A 5 -6.44 27.35 36.34
CA ILE A 5 -6.93 25.99 36.08
C ILE A 5 -7.08 25.74 34.57
N GLU A 6 -7.60 26.70 33.83
CA GLU A 6 -7.72 26.61 32.38
C GLU A 6 -6.34 26.51 31.70
N ASN A 7 -5.38 27.35 32.12
CA ASN A 7 -4.01 27.29 31.60
C ASN A 7 -3.38 25.91 31.83
N GLN A 8 -3.49 25.37 33.05
CA GLN A 8 -2.98 24.04 33.39
C GLN A 8 -3.66 22.92 32.58
N THR A 9 -4.95 23.07 32.27
CA THR A 9 -5.69 22.11 31.45
C THR A 9 -5.14 22.09 30.02
N TRP A 10 -4.95 23.25 29.41
CA TRP A 10 -4.35 23.35 28.06
C TRP A 10 -2.91 22.86 28.03
N GLN A 11 -2.12 23.16 29.06
CA GLN A 11 -0.75 22.63 29.17
C GLN A 11 -0.73 21.09 29.22
N ARG A 12 -1.68 20.46 29.92
CA ARG A 12 -1.76 19.01 29.99
C ARG A 12 -2.09 18.42 28.62
N VAL A 13 -3.12 18.95 27.96
CA VAL A 13 -3.52 18.52 26.61
C VAL A 13 -2.37 18.69 25.61
N ALA A 14 -1.63 19.80 25.69
CA ALA A 14 -0.46 20.04 24.85
C ALA A 14 0.62 18.95 25.06
N LYS A 15 0.96 18.64 26.31
CA LYS A 15 1.95 17.60 26.65
C LYS A 15 1.52 16.20 26.18
N GLU A 16 0.24 15.87 26.33
CA GLU A 16 -0.31 14.59 25.83
C GLU A 16 -0.23 14.51 24.31
N ASN A 17 -0.60 15.58 23.60
CA ASN A 17 -0.49 15.67 22.15
C ASN A 17 0.97 15.55 21.68
N GLU A 18 1.90 16.23 22.35
CA GLU A 18 3.34 16.12 22.06
C GLU A 18 3.83 14.67 22.22
N ALA A 19 3.44 13.99 23.30
CA ALA A 19 3.81 12.59 23.54
C ALA A 19 3.28 11.66 22.43
N ILE A 20 2.03 11.87 21.99
CA ILE A 20 1.42 11.12 20.89
C ILE A 20 2.18 11.37 19.58
N VAL A 21 2.49 12.64 19.26
CA VAL A 21 3.24 13.00 18.05
C VAL A 21 4.63 12.37 18.04
N VAL A 22 5.34 12.40 19.16
CA VAL A 22 6.66 11.76 19.29
C VAL A 22 6.56 10.26 19.07
N SER A 23 5.57 9.59 19.69
CA SER A 23 5.35 8.15 19.49
C SER A 23 5.09 7.81 18.02
N LEU A 24 4.17 8.52 17.37
CA LEU A 24 3.84 8.31 15.95
C LEU A 24 5.04 8.57 15.04
N SER A 25 5.79 9.65 15.28
CA SER A 25 7.00 9.99 14.53
C SER A 25 8.05 8.89 14.62
N ASN A 26 8.26 8.35 15.83
CA ASN A 26 9.18 7.23 16.05
C ASN A 26 8.71 5.97 15.30
N THR A 27 7.41 5.64 15.34
CA THR A 27 6.86 4.49 14.60
C THR A 27 7.06 4.65 13.09
N ILE A 28 6.81 5.83 12.53
CA ILE A 28 7.04 6.09 11.09
C ILE A 28 8.52 5.93 10.74
N LYS A 29 9.43 6.46 11.57
CA LYS A 29 10.87 6.31 11.38
C LYS A 29 11.30 4.84 11.38
N GLN A 30 10.81 4.05 12.35
CA GLN A 30 11.06 2.61 12.41
C GLN A 30 10.54 1.88 11.18
N LEU A 31 9.34 2.20 10.69
CA LEU A 31 8.80 1.58 9.47
C LEU A 31 9.63 1.93 8.24
N ARG A 32 10.17 3.15 8.16
CA ARG A 32 11.10 3.55 7.09
C ARG A 32 12.41 2.77 7.17
N GLU A 33 13.03 2.72 8.34
CA GLU A 33 14.29 1.96 8.56
C GLU A 33 14.11 0.46 8.29
N ASN A 34 12.99 -0.12 8.73
CA ASN A 34 12.68 -1.53 8.50
C ASN A 34 12.38 -1.84 7.03
N ALA A 35 11.81 -0.89 6.27
CA ALA A 35 11.63 -1.04 4.83
C ALA A 35 12.98 -1.07 4.08
N CYS A 36 14.01 -0.39 4.62
CA CYS A 36 15.37 -0.42 4.07
C CYS A 36 16.11 -1.74 4.40
N LEU A 37 15.84 -2.35 5.56
CA LEU A 37 16.48 -3.60 5.99
C LEU A 37 16.04 -4.85 5.21
N ALA A 38 15.03 -4.72 4.33
CA ALA A 38 14.66 -5.80 3.41
C ALA A 38 15.64 -5.97 2.24
N ASN A 39 16.53 -4.99 2.01
CA ASN A 39 17.59 -5.11 1.00
C ASN A 39 18.95 -4.84 1.65
N GLY A 40 19.73 -5.90 1.82
CA GLY A 40 21.18 -5.75 1.95
C GLY A 40 21.75 -5.08 0.69
N THR A 41 22.83 -4.33 0.92
CA THR A 41 23.76 -3.69 -0.03
C THR A 41 23.28 -2.41 -0.71
N GLU A 42 23.74 -1.31 -0.09
CA GLU A 42 24.42 -0.11 -0.62
C GLU A 42 23.85 0.67 -1.83
N ASP A 43 23.54 1.93 -1.51
CA ASP A 43 23.82 3.13 -2.31
C ASP A 43 23.38 3.13 -3.78
N ALA A 44 22.08 3.30 -3.99
CA ALA A 44 21.57 4.04 -5.14
C ALA A 44 20.21 4.64 -4.78
N GLU A 45 20.12 5.97 -4.78
CA GLU A 45 18.86 6.69 -4.82
C GLU A 45 18.00 6.16 -5.98
N SER A 46 16.93 5.44 -5.68
CA SER A 46 15.89 5.19 -6.66
C SER A 46 14.54 5.31 -5.99
N CYS A 47 14.06 6.55 -6.01
CA CYS A 47 12.68 6.90 -5.83
C CYS A 47 11.80 5.94 -6.64
N CYS A 48 10.72 5.46 -6.02
CA CYS A 48 9.71 4.62 -6.65
C CYS A 48 9.12 5.33 -7.87
N ASP A 49 9.71 5.12 -9.04
CA ASP A 49 9.09 5.46 -10.31
C ASP A 49 8.19 4.30 -10.71
N VAL A 50 6.89 4.58 -10.63
CA VAL A 50 5.82 3.70 -11.09
C VAL A 50 6.00 3.53 -12.59
N MET A 51 6.56 2.40 -13.02
CA MET A 51 6.59 2.06 -14.43
C MET A 51 5.19 1.68 -14.92
N ILE A 52 4.80 2.44 -15.95
CA ILE A 52 3.50 2.53 -16.59
C ILE A 52 3.16 1.25 -17.37
N TYR A 53 1.87 0.89 -17.32
CA TYR A 53 1.14 -0.10 -18.11
C TYR A 53 1.66 -0.34 -19.54
N ARG A 54 1.79 -1.62 -19.94
CA ARG A 54 1.47 -2.03 -21.32
C ARG A 54 0.08 -2.64 -21.34
N GLY A 55 -0.81 -1.96 -22.04
CA GLY A 55 -2.21 -2.29 -22.19
C GLY A 55 -2.45 -3.58 -22.98
N ASP A 56 -3.68 -4.05 -22.80
CA ASP A 56 -4.34 -5.16 -23.48
C ASP A 56 -4.09 -5.16 -25.00
N ASN A 57 -3.69 -6.30 -25.57
CA ASN A 57 -4.39 -6.85 -26.73
C ASN A 57 -4.03 -8.33 -26.98
N GLU A 58 -4.97 -9.01 -27.59
CA GLU A 58 -5.10 -10.44 -27.84
C GLU A 58 -4.16 -10.91 -28.97
N THR A 59 -4.00 -12.24 -29.06
CA THR A 59 -3.42 -13.05 -30.17
C THR A 59 -1.90 -13.08 -30.41
N GLY A 60 -1.36 -14.31 -30.48
CA GLY A 60 -0.25 -14.65 -31.39
C GLY A 60 1.11 -14.98 -30.77
N GLU A 61 1.40 -16.27 -30.66
CA GLU A 61 2.67 -16.96 -30.99
C GLU A 61 4.03 -16.35 -30.56
N ASN A 62 4.64 -17.05 -29.58
CA ASN A 62 6.03 -17.52 -29.56
C ASN A 62 7.14 -16.64 -30.19
N ARG A 63 7.98 -16.02 -29.35
CA ARG A 63 9.42 -15.91 -29.61
C ARG A 63 10.19 -15.86 -28.30
N GLY A 64 10.95 -16.93 -28.07
CA GLY A 64 11.74 -17.13 -26.86
C GLY A 64 12.89 -16.13 -26.73
N TYR A 65 13.18 -15.79 -25.49
CA TYR A 65 14.50 -15.41 -25.01
C TYR A 65 14.69 -16.10 -23.66
N GLU A 66 15.55 -17.11 -23.66
CA GLU A 66 15.99 -17.82 -22.47
C GLU A 66 17.14 -17.08 -21.77
N LYS A 67 17.02 -17.06 -20.44
CA LYS A 67 18.06 -17.08 -19.38
C LYS A 67 18.41 -15.78 -18.64
N ASN A 68 18.14 -15.89 -17.33
CA ASN A 68 18.92 -15.38 -16.19
C ASN A 68 18.53 -14.05 -15.51
N GLN A 69 17.25 -13.86 -15.14
CA GLN A 69 16.86 -12.91 -14.05
C GLN A 69 15.65 -13.41 -13.23
N GLN A 70 15.51 -14.73 -13.05
CA GLN A 70 14.25 -15.39 -12.73
C GLN A 70 13.76 -15.24 -11.27
N GLU A 71 14.49 -14.54 -10.38
CA GLU A 71 14.09 -14.42 -8.97
C GLU A 71 13.49 -13.06 -8.61
N ASN A 72 13.65 -12.02 -9.44
CA ASN A 72 13.21 -10.65 -9.09
C ASN A 72 11.93 -10.19 -9.82
N GLU A 73 11.64 -10.73 -11.01
CA GLU A 73 10.44 -10.37 -11.79
C GLU A 73 9.16 -11.02 -11.25
N GLU A 74 9.25 -12.23 -10.68
CA GLU A 74 8.10 -12.91 -10.09
C GLU A 74 7.57 -12.18 -8.84
N GLN A 75 8.45 -11.56 -8.05
CA GLN A 75 8.02 -10.80 -6.88
C GLN A 75 7.30 -9.50 -7.25
N SER A 76 7.71 -8.85 -8.34
CA SER A 76 7.07 -7.60 -8.81
C SER A 76 5.70 -7.89 -9.45
N THR A 77 5.59 -8.97 -10.24
CA THR A 77 4.34 -9.39 -10.88
C THR A 77 3.31 -9.96 -9.90
N ARG A 78 3.73 -10.74 -8.89
CA ARG A 78 2.84 -11.25 -7.82
C ARG A 78 2.20 -10.13 -7.00
N LYS A 79 2.83 -8.95 -6.94
CA LYS A 79 2.25 -7.79 -6.25
C LYS A 79 1.06 -7.21 -6.99
N MET A 80 0.78 -7.53 -8.25
CA MET A 80 -0.31 -6.88 -9.01
C MET A 80 -1.52 -7.79 -9.28
N ILE A 81 -1.64 -8.93 -8.58
CA ILE A 81 -2.71 -9.90 -8.83
C ILE A 81 -3.93 -9.66 -7.92
N CYS A 82 -5.13 -9.77 -8.49
CA CYS A 82 -6.41 -9.72 -7.79
C CYS A 82 -6.45 -10.71 -6.62
N LYS A 83 -6.72 -10.19 -5.42
CA LYS A 83 -6.74 -10.97 -4.18
C LYS A 83 -7.91 -11.95 -4.05
N SER A 84 -8.89 -11.86 -4.94
CA SER A 84 -10.07 -12.72 -4.91
C SER A 84 -9.94 -13.93 -5.83
N CYS A 85 -9.45 -13.76 -7.06
CA CYS A 85 -9.30 -14.87 -8.01
C CYS A 85 -7.86 -15.33 -8.21
N ASN A 86 -6.86 -14.59 -7.73
CA ASN A 86 -5.44 -14.88 -7.90
C ASN A 86 -4.98 -15.14 -9.35
N SER A 87 -5.76 -14.68 -10.35
CA SER A 87 -5.53 -15.01 -11.76
C SER A 87 -5.37 -13.77 -12.65
N ARG A 88 -6.10 -12.68 -12.38
CA ARG A 88 -6.08 -11.45 -13.17
C ARG A 88 -5.44 -10.31 -12.39
N ASN A 89 -4.94 -9.30 -13.07
CA ASN A 89 -4.39 -8.12 -12.40
C ASN A 89 -5.47 -7.37 -11.60
N TRP A 90 -5.11 -6.83 -10.44
CA TRP A 90 -5.98 -5.86 -9.78
C TRP A 90 -6.06 -4.58 -10.62
N CYS A 91 -7.23 -3.96 -10.68
CA CYS A 91 -7.45 -2.72 -11.43
C CYS A 91 -8.63 -1.91 -10.87
N VAL A 92 -9.15 -2.31 -9.70
CA VAL A 92 -10.31 -1.71 -9.06
C VAL A 92 -9.96 -1.25 -7.64
N ILE A 93 -10.30 0.01 -7.34
CA ILE A 93 -10.17 0.62 -6.02
C ILE A 93 -11.50 0.47 -5.26
N PHE A 94 -11.43 -0.01 -4.01
CA PHE A 94 -12.58 -0.05 -3.10
C PHE A 94 -12.71 1.26 -2.33
N LEU A 95 -13.89 1.87 -2.35
CA LEU A 95 -14.19 3.05 -1.53
C LEU A 95 -15.06 2.67 -0.32
N PRO A 96 -14.76 3.19 0.88
CA PRO A 96 -13.85 4.32 1.13
C PRO A 96 -12.39 3.96 1.48
N CYS A 97 -12.01 2.69 1.63
CA CYS A 97 -10.66 2.32 2.10
C CYS A 97 -9.51 2.56 1.10
N ARG A 98 -9.80 2.84 -0.16
CA ARG A 98 -8.84 3.10 -1.27
C ARG A 98 -7.88 1.94 -1.60
N HIS A 99 -8.18 0.72 -1.19
CA HIS A 99 -7.36 -0.44 -1.56
C HIS A 99 -7.60 -0.86 -3.02
N LEU A 100 -6.51 -0.95 -3.78
CA LEU A 100 -6.47 -1.53 -5.12
C LEU A 100 -6.17 -3.03 -4.99
N CYS A 101 -7.20 -3.88 -5.09
CA CYS A 101 -7.04 -5.30 -4.72
C CYS A 101 -7.88 -6.29 -5.51
N SER A 102 -8.74 -5.84 -6.43
CA SER A 102 -9.58 -6.73 -7.26
C SER A 102 -9.50 -6.40 -8.74
N CYS A 103 -9.77 -7.39 -9.58
CA CYS A 103 -10.00 -7.19 -11.02
C CYS A 103 -11.46 -6.78 -11.28
N LYS A 104 -11.75 -6.24 -12.48
CA LYS A 104 -13.12 -5.83 -12.90
C LYS A 104 -14.16 -6.93 -12.75
N ALA A 105 -13.81 -8.20 -13.04
CA ALA A 105 -14.74 -9.31 -12.94
C ALA A 105 -15.08 -9.69 -11.49
N CYS A 106 -14.09 -9.67 -10.58
CA CYS A 106 -14.34 -9.97 -9.17
C CYS A 106 -15.10 -8.85 -8.47
N GLN A 107 -14.89 -7.58 -8.85
CA GLN A 107 -15.57 -6.44 -8.24
C GLN A 107 -17.09 -6.59 -8.18
N ALA A 108 -17.71 -7.15 -9.22
CA ALA A 108 -19.16 -7.30 -9.30
C ALA A 108 -19.74 -8.18 -8.17
N PHE A 109 -18.95 -9.12 -7.64
CA PHE A 109 -19.39 -10.11 -6.64
C PHE A 109 -18.89 -9.80 -5.22
N LEU A 110 -18.10 -8.74 -5.04
CA LEU A 110 -17.51 -8.38 -3.74
C LEU A 110 -18.27 -7.23 -3.12
N ASP A 111 -18.83 -7.42 -1.91
CA ASP A 111 -19.51 -6.34 -1.16
C ASP A 111 -18.61 -5.64 -0.14
N SER A 112 -17.41 -6.18 0.09
CA SER A 112 -16.41 -5.61 0.97
C SER A 112 -15.00 -5.72 0.36
N CYS A 113 -14.09 -4.89 0.85
CA CYS A 113 -12.70 -4.91 0.44
C CYS A 113 -11.99 -6.20 0.93
N PRO A 114 -11.41 -7.03 0.05
CA PRO A 114 -10.66 -8.23 0.44
C PRO A 114 -9.44 -7.99 1.34
N VAL A 115 -8.96 -6.75 1.43
CA VAL A 115 -7.76 -6.39 2.21
C VAL A 115 -8.11 -6.02 3.66
N CYS A 116 -9.15 -5.20 3.86
CA CYS A 116 -9.48 -4.67 5.19
C CYS A 116 -10.91 -4.97 5.66
N GLY A 117 -11.71 -5.71 4.88
CA GLY A 117 -13.08 -6.06 5.22
C GLY A 117 -14.09 -4.90 5.17
N MET A 118 -13.64 -3.68 4.85
CA MET A 118 -14.52 -2.51 4.78
C MET A 118 -15.56 -2.66 3.66
N ALA A 119 -16.84 -2.48 4.00
CA ALA A 119 -17.93 -2.55 3.03
C ALA A 119 -17.77 -1.49 1.93
N LYS A 120 -18.03 -1.87 0.68
CA LYS A 120 -18.09 -0.93 -0.43
C LYS A 120 -19.31 -0.02 -0.23
N LYS A 121 -19.14 1.29 -0.44
CA LYS A 121 -20.30 2.18 -0.56
C LYS A 121 -20.90 2.02 -1.95
N ALA A 122 -22.04 1.35 -2.06
CA ALA A 122 -22.88 1.46 -3.24
C ALA A 122 -23.45 2.88 -3.29
N LYS A 123 -23.42 3.51 -4.47
CA LYS A 123 -24.19 4.72 -4.71
C LYS A 123 -25.65 4.36 -4.93
#